data_AF-A0A8J2NXF6-F1
#
_entry.id   AF-A0A8J2NXF6-F1
#
_cell.length_a   1.000
_cell.length_b   1.000
_cell.length_c   1.000
_cell.angle_alpha   90.00
_cell.angle_beta   90.00
_cell.angle_gamma   90.00
#
_symmetry.space_group_name_H-M   'P 1'
#
loop_
_entity.id
_entity.type
_entity.pdbx_description
1 polymer ?
#
loop_
_entity_poly.entity_id
_entity_poly.type
_entity_poly.pdbx_seq_one_letter_code
_entity_poly.pdbx_strand_id
1 'polypeptide(L)'
;MEDRFKTLLRSQVFQEIRRCEDDDNILSKVVPILGDVILPELGFSKDDSAMLKASVSVVFHAAANIKFSTGLKDVMAVNCGGTRNMIEWAKLLPNLKFDLVPVDQVVNLIIAAAVRLSVENKSKMMVYNYSSTEHPFLCSESQSALLEAYAKNPMDQLFWYPSVMFIRNTKVFAALDFFLHFLPALITDTVGFILGKERRMLSIYNKLQRAIAATKEIQRTYFSISTNNTKDLYNLLQEDDQILFNFNIRDVNIRKYFQDLHYGIKFYVLKEKHEDLKNARGNFER
;
A
#
# COMPACT_ATOMS: atom_id res chain seq x y z
N MET A 1 18.15 17.67 -21.30
CA MET A 1 16.82 17.17 -20.85
C MET A 1 15.76 17.40 -21.91
N GLU A 2 15.62 18.63 -22.37
CA GLU A 2 14.52 19.05 -23.24
C GLU A 2 14.39 18.21 -24.51
N ASP A 3 15.52 17.86 -25.15
CA ASP A 3 15.52 16.98 -26.33
C ASP A 3 15.04 15.56 -26.02
N ARG A 4 15.48 15.00 -24.87
CA ARG A 4 15.00 13.68 -24.42
C ARG A 4 13.50 13.70 -24.16
N PHE A 5 13.01 14.77 -23.55
CA PHE A 5 11.59 14.95 -23.28
C PHE A 5 10.77 15.07 -24.57
N LYS A 6 11.21 15.91 -25.52
CA LYS A 6 10.59 16.02 -26.86
C LYS A 6 10.57 14.68 -27.59
N THR A 7 11.65 13.91 -27.52
CA THR A 7 11.72 12.57 -28.10
C THR A 7 10.74 11.60 -27.42
N LEU A 8 10.64 11.64 -26.08
CA LEU A 8 9.69 10.82 -25.32
C LEU A 8 8.24 11.10 -25.75
N LEU A 9 7.86 12.39 -25.83
CA LEU A 9 6.52 12.80 -26.26
C LEU A 9 6.19 12.42 -27.70
N ARG A 10 7.20 12.14 -28.54
CA ARG A 10 7.05 11.64 -29.92
C ARG A 10 7.02 10.12 -30.02
N SER A 11 7.31 9.40 -28.93
CA SER A 11 7.30 7.93 -28.92
C SER A 11 5.91 7.35 -29.23
N GLN A 12 5.88 6.05 -29.52
CA GLN A 12 4.66 5.31 -29.84
C GLN A 12 3.66 5.27 -28.67
N VAL A 13 4.13 5.36 -27.43
CA VAL A 13 3.27 5.36 -26.23
C VAL A 13 2.28 6.52 -26.22
N PHE A 14 2.67 7.67 -26.80
CA PHE A 14 1.81 8.85 -26.93
C PHE A 14 1.09 8.91 -28.29
N GLN A 15 1.19 7.87 -29.13
CA GLN A 15 0.62 7.86 -30.49
C GLN A 15 -0.89 8.07 -30.49
N GLU A 16 -1.61 7.36 -29.61
CA GLU A 16 -3.06 7.47 -29.53
C GLU A 16 -3.49 8.85 -29.00
N ILE A 17 -2.75 9.43 -28.05
CA ILE A 17 -3.01 10.80 -27.58
C ILE A 17 -2.86 11.81 -28.72
N ARG A 18 -1.85 11.65 -29.58
CA ARG A 18 -1.67 12.51 -30.78
C ARG A 18 -2.68 12.25 -31.90
N ARG A 19 -3.41 11.12 -31.87
CA ARG A 19 -4.42 10.74 -32.87
C ARG A 19 -5.84 11.08 -32.46
N CYS A 20 -6.11 11.09 -31.15
CA CYS A 20 -7.46 11.19 -30.61
C CYS A 20 -8.06 12.60 -30.63
N GLU A 21 -7.28 13.69 -30.71
CA GLU A 21 -7.84 15.05 -30.63
C GLU A 21 -7.10 16.08 -31.50
N ASP A 22 -7.86 17.09 -31.96
CA ASP A 22 -7.44 18.35 -32.60
C ASP A 22 -6.82 19.37 -31.60
N ASP A 23 -6.68 19.01 -30.31
CA ASP A 23 -6.25 19.92 -29.26
C ASP A 23 -4.74 19.73 -28.97
N ASP A 24 -3.90 20.59 -29.53
CA ASP A 24 -2.44 20.68 -29.31
C ASP A 24 -2.03 20.86 -27.82
N ASN A 25 -3.00 20.83 -26.89
CA ASN A 25 -2.90 21.31 -25.52
C ASN A 25 -2.94 20.22 -24.42
N ILE A 26 -3.04 18.93 -24.75
CA ILE A 26 -2.92 17.86 -23.72
C ILE A 26 -1.45 17.61 -23.36
N LEU A 27 -0.57 17.51 -24.36
CA LEU A 27 0.85 17.25 -24.12
C LEU A 27 1.54 18.44 -23.43
N SER A 28 0.98 19.66 -23.53
CA SER A 28 1.45 20.84 -22.80
C SER A 28 1.24 20.73 -21.29
N LYS A 29 0.33 19.86 -20.82
CA LYS A 29 0.11 19.56 -19.39
C LYS A 29 1.23 18.69 -18.81
N VAL A 30 2.09 18.11 -19.63
CA VAL A 30 3.21 17.27 -19.18
C VAL A 30 4.41 18.15 -18.88
N VAL A 31 4.77 18.24 -17.60
CA VAL A 31 5.94 19.00 -17.13
C VAL A 31 7.03 18.04 -16.70
N PRO A 32 8.21 18.03 -17.35
CA PRO A 32 9.32 17.18 -16.93
C PRO A 32 10.00 17.78 -15.69
N ILE A 33 10.20 16.95 -14.66
CA ILE A 33 10.92 17.34 -13.45
C ILE A 33 12.23 16.53 -13.36
N LEU A 34 13.33 17.19 -12.99
CA LEU A 34 14.60 16.51 -12.69
C LEU A 34 14.49 15.75 -11.38
N GLY A 35 14.88 14.48 -11.37
CA GLY A 35 14.99 13.70 -10.13
C GLY A 35 15.76 12.40 -10.33
N ASP A 36 16.15 11.81 -9.20
CA ASP A 36 16.78 10.50 -9.07
C ASP A 36 16.18 9.80 -7.85
N VAL A 37 15.56 8.64 -8.09
CA VAL A 37 14.86 7.87 -7.05
C VAL A 37 15.79 7.37 -5.94
N ILE A 38 17.10 7.29 -6.17
CA ILE A 38 18.07 6.86 -5.17
C ILE A 38 18.35 7.99 -4.16
N LEU A 39 18.16 9.25 -4.55
CA LEU A 39 18.51 10.41 -3.73
C LEU A 39 17.41 10.75 -2.70
N PRO A 40 17.79 11.40 -1.57
CA PRO A 40 16.83 11.99 -0.65
C PRO A 40 15.89 12.97 -1.34
N GLU A 41 14.61 12.99 -0.95
CA GLU A 41 13.54 13.76 -1.63
C GLU A 41 13.57 13.61 -3.17
N LEU A 42 14.01 12.44 -3.66
CA LEU A 42 14.08 12.10 -5.08
C LEU A 42 14.99 13.05 -5.89
N GLY A 43 15.88 13.79 -5.24
CA GLY A 43 16.80 14.72 -5.90
C GLY A 43 16.13 15.96 -6.49
N PHE A 44 14.91 16.31 -6.07
CA PHE A 44 14.22 17.50 -6.55
C PHE A 44 14.93 18.79 -6.15
N SER A 45 14.83 19.81 -7.01
CA SER A 45 15.22 21.17 -6.63
C SER A 45 14.30 21.71 -5.52
N LYS A 46 14.74 22.76 -4.82
CA LYS A 46 13.90 23.37 -3.76
C LYS A 46 12.58 23.90 -4.32
N ASP A 47 12.63 24.52 -5.50
CA ASP A 47 11.48 25.12 -6.16
C ASP A 47 10.51 24.03 -6.65
N ASP A 48 11.02 22.97 -7.29
CA ASP A 48 10.20 21.84 -7.72
C ASP A 48 9.59 21.11 -6.51
N SER A 49 10.36 20.90 -5.44
CA SER A 49 9.87 20.25 -4.22
C SER A 49 8.69 21.04 -3.60
N ALA A 50 8.79 22.37 -3.54
CA ALA A 50 7.70 23.21 -3.05
C ALA A 50 6.46 23.17 -3.95
N MET A 51 6.65 23.27 -5.27
CA MET A 51 5.57 23.22 -6.26
C MET A 51 4.86 21.87 -6.27
N LEU A 52 5.60 20.76 -6.23
CA LEU A 52 5.06 19.41 -6.19
C LEU A 52 4.30 19.15 -4.88
N LYS A 53 4.85 19.56 -3.73
CA LYS A 53 4.15 19.43 -2.43
C LYS A 53 2.83 20.21 -2.40
N ALA A 54 2.74 21.34 -3.10
CA ALA A 54 1.50 22.12 -3.16
C ALA A 54 0.43 21.53 -4.09
N SER A 55 0.85 20.86 -5.18
CA SER A 55 -0.04 20.53 -6.30
C SER A 55 -0.33 19.03 -6.48
N VAL A 56 0.58 18.15 -6.05
CA VAL A 56 0.45 16.70 -6.29
C VAL A 56 -0.61 16.10 -5.36
N SER A 57 -1.53 15.34 -5.96
CA SER A 57 -2.56 14.58 -5.23
C SER A 57 -2.54 13.08 -5.55
N VAL A 58 -1.88 12.66 -6.62
CA VAL A 58 -1.74 11.26 -7.03
C VAL A 58 -0.31 11.02 -7.48
N VAL A 59 0.27 9.89 -7.07
CA VAL A 59 1.62 9.47 -7.44
C VAL A 59 1.54 8.11 -8.13
N PHE A 60 2.04 8.04 -9.36
CA PHE A 60 2.27 6.77 -10.05
C PHE A 60 3.77 6.46 -10.02
N HIS A 61 4.16 5.40 -9.31
CA HIS A 61 5.55 4.97 -9.25
C HIS A 61 5.80 3.81 -10.22
N ALA A 62 6.47 4.11 -11.33
CA ALA A 62 6.85 3.12 -12.34
C ALA A 62 8.37 3.08 -12.59
N ALA A 63 9.16 3.74 -11.73
CA ALA A 63 10.61 3.79 -11.88
C ALA A 63 11.25 2.46 -11.44
N ALA A 64 11.98 1.83 -12.35
CA ALA A 64 12.69 0.58 -12.07
C ALA A 64 13.94 0.43 -12.95
N ASN A 65 14.91 -0.32 -12.45
CA ASN A 65 15.96 -0.93 -13.24
C ASN A 65 15.59 -2.38 -13.53
N ILE A 66 15.37 -2.67 -14.81
CA ILE A 66 15.01 -3.99 -15.34
C ILE A 66 16.20 -4.72 -15.99
N LYS A 67 17.40 -4.14 -15.96
CA LYS A 67 18.59 -4.75 -16.55
C LYS A 67 19.11 -5.87 -15.65
N PHE A 68 18.91 -7.11 -16.11
CA PHE A 68 19.43 -8.32 -15.48
C PHE A 68 20.96 -8.40 -15.41
N SER A 69 21.67 -7.55 -16.15
CA SER A 69 23.14 -7.46 -16.14
C SER A 69 23.71 -6.56 -15.04
N THR A 70 22.87 -5.84 -14.30
CA THR A 70 23.32 -4.93 -13.23
C THR A 70 23.56 -5.68 -11.93
N GLY A 71 24.49 -5.20 -11.09
CA GLY A 71 24.73 -5.80 -9.79
C GLY A 71 23.49 -5.75 -8.88
N LEU A 72 23.27 -6.79 -8.07
CA LEU A 72 22.12 -6.89 -7.18
C LEU A 72 21.97 -5.66 -6.27
N LYS A 73 23.09 -5.12 -5.76
CA LYS A 73 23.07 -3.92 -4.91
C LYS A 73 22.46 -2.70 -5.62
N ASP A 74 22.77 -2.52 -6.90
CA ASP A 74 22.28 -1.39 -7.69
C ASP A 74 20.79 -1.55 -8.01
N VAL A 75 20.37 -2.76 -8.37
CA VAL A 75 18.96 -3.08 -8.61
C VAL A 75 18.13 -2.90 -7.33
N MET A 76 18.66 -3.33 -6.19
CA MET A 76 18.02 -3.13 -4.88
C MET A 76 17.94 -1.65 -4.51
N ALA A 77 19.00 -0.87 -4.76
CA ALA A 77 19.01 0.57 -4.49
C ALA A 77 17.94 1.30 -5.32
N VAL A 78 17.79 0.96 -6.60
CA VAL A 78 16.78 1.58 -7.47
C VAL A 78 15.37 1.07 -7.17
N ASN A 79 15.14 -0.24 -7.21
CA ASN A 79 13.78 -0.79 -7.20
C ASN A 79 13.18 -0.79 -5.79
N CYS A 80 13.95 -1.17 -4.77
CA CYS A 80 13.48 -1.18 -3.39
C CYS A 80 13.76 0.15 -2.68
N GLY A 81 14.99 0.66 -2.81
CA GLY A 81 15.39 1.94 -2.23
C GLY A 81 14.62 3.11 -2.85
N GLY A 82 14.45 3.13 -4.18
CA GLY A 82 13.66 4.15 -4.86
C GLY A 82 12.18 4.12 -4.48
N THR A 83 11.57 2.94 -4.36
CA THR A 83 10.20 2.82 -3.83
C THR A 83 10.11 3.36 -2.41
N ARG A 84 11.08 3.03 -1.54
CA ARG A 84 11.12 3.57 -0.17
C ARG A 84 11.23 5.10 -0.17
N ASN A 85 12.14 5.66 -0.95
CA ASN A 85 12.31 7.11 -1.04
C ASN A 85 11.06 7.81 -1.58
N MET A 86 10.40 7.21 -2.58
CA MET A 86 9.13 7.69 -3.12
C MET A 86 8.04 7.69 -2.04
N ILE A 87 7.93 6.63 -1.24
CA ILE A 87 6.98 6.58 -0.12
C ILE A 87 7.32 7.64 0.94
N GLU A 88 8.58 7.79 1.33
CA GLU A 88 8.98 8.82 2.32
C GLU A 88 8.66 10.24 1.82
N TRP A 89 8.89 10.53 0.54
CA TRP A 89 8.52 11.81 -0.05
C TRP A 89 6.99 11.98 -0.16
N ALA A 90 6.26 10.94 -0.59
CA ALA A 90 4.82 10.98 -0.75
C ALA A 90 4.08 11.28 0.56
N LYS A 91 4.63 10.88 1.72
CA LYS A 91 4.11 11.27 3.04
C LYS A 91 4.10 12.78 3.29
N LEU A 92 4.96 13.53 2.60
CA LEU A 92 5.04 14.98 2.73
C LEU A 92 3.96 15.71 1.91
N LEU A 93 3.18 14.98 1.10
CA LEU A 93 2.16 15.54 0.22
C LEU A 93 0.82 15.70 0.97
N PRO A 94 0.35 16.93 1.22
CA PRO A 94 -0.83 17.19 2.03
C PRO A 94 -2.15 16.74 1.36
N ASN A 95 -2.15 16.62 0.03
CA ASN A 95 -3.33 16.32 -0.77
C ASN A 95 -3.33 14.90 -1.36
N LEU A 96 -2.42 14.03 -0.89
CA LEU A 96 -2.24 12.70 -1.45
C LEU A 96 -3.48 11.84 -1.24
N LYS A 97 -3.91 11.19 -2.32
CA LYS A 97 -5.03 10.26 -2.34
C LYS A 97 -4.53 8.82 -2.43
N PHE A 98 -5.17 7.93 -1.70
CA PHE A 98 -4.79 6.54 -1.58
C PHE A 98 -5.93 5.61 -1.97
N ASP A 99 -5.54 4.56 -2.68
CA ASP A 99 -6.41 3.48 -3.10
C ASP A 99 -5.73 2.17 -2.71
N LEU A 100 -6.37 1.42 -1.81
CA LEU A 100 -5.82 0.17 -1.27
C LEU A 100 -6.54 -1.00 -1.92
N VAL A 101 -5.77 -1.92 -2.49
CA VAL A 101 -6.28 -3.12 -3.14
C VAL A 101 -5.49 -4.36 -2.73
N PRO A 102 -6.09 -5.56 -2.69
CA PRO A 102 -5.37 -6.80 -2.44
C PRO A 102 -4.38 -7.11 -3.57
N VAL A 103 -3.12 -7.41 -3.21
CA VAL A 103 -2.05 -7.64 -4.19
C VAL A 103 -2.25 -8.91 -5.02
N ASP A 104 -2.85 -9.94 -4.42
CA ASP A 104 -3.20 -11.21 -5.04
C ASP A 104 -4.21 -11.02 -6.18
N GLN A 105 -5.20 -10.16 -6.00
CA GLN A 105 -6.15 -9.84 -7.07
C GLN A 105 -5.50 -9.05 -8.21
N VAL A 106 -4.54 -8.17 -7.91
CA VAL A 106 -3.74 -7.49 -8.94
C VAL A 106 -2.94 -8.51 -9.76
N VAL A 107 -2.37 -9.54 -9.11
CA VAL A 107 -1.65 -10.62 -9.80
C VAL A 107 -2.60 -11.42 -10.70
N ASN A 108 -3.78 -11.78 -10.20
CA ASN A 108 -4.79 -12.49 -10.99
C ASN A 108 -5.21 -11.67 -12.23
N LEU A 109 -5.40 -10.36 -12.08
CA LEU A 109 -5.66 -9.47 -13.21
C LEU A 109 -4.52 -9.49 -14.24
N ILE A 110 -3.25 -9.43 -13.79
CA ILE A 110 -2.10 -9.48 -14.70
C ILE A 110 -2.08 -10.78 -15.49
N ILE A 111 -2.35 -11.92 -14.84
CA ILE A 111 -2.42 -13.24 -15.49
C ILE A 111 -3.55 -13.27 -16.52
N ALA A 112 -4.76 -12.85 -16.13
CA ALA A 112 -5.91 -12.83 -17.04
C ALA A 112 -5.70 -11.88 -18.23
N ALA A 113 -5.09 -10.71 -18.01
CA ALA A 113 -4.74 -9.78 -19.07
C ALA A 113 -3.70 -10.36 -20.04
N ALA A 114 -2.72 -11.13 -19.54
CA ALA A 114 -1.74 -11.80 -20.38
C ALA A 114 -2.39 -12.88 -21.27
N VAL A 115 -3.32 -13.67 -20.72
CA VAL A 115 -4.09 -14.68 -21.48
C VAL A 115 -4.99 -14.00 -22.51
N ARG A 116 -5.62 -12.88 -22.15
CA ARG A 116 -6.43 -12.09 -23.10
C ARG A 116 -5.62 -11.66 -24.33
N LEU A 117 -4.40 -11.19 -24.11
CA LEU A 117 -3.48 -10.76 -25.16
C LEU A 117 -2.99 -11.93 -26.04
N SER A 118 -2.91 -13.15 -25.51
CA SER A 118 -2.50 -14.32 -26.31
C SER A 118 -3.60 -14.82 -27.24
N VAL A 119 -4.87 -14.66 -26.83
CA VAL A 119 -6.03 -15.10 -27.61
C VAL A 119 -6.48 -14.04 -28.61
N GLU A 120 -6.45 -12.76 -28.23
CA GLU A 120 -6.83 -11.68 -29.13
C GLU A 120 -5.65 -11.02 -29.81
N ASN A 121 -5.63 -11.09 -31.13
CA ASN A 121 -4.74 -10.26 -31.94
C ASN A 121 -5.27 -8.82 -32.02
N LYS A 122 -5.42 -8.16 -30.87
CA LYS A 122 -5.88 -6.76 -30.80
C LYS A 122 -4.74 -5.83 -31.18
N SER A 123 -4.98 -5.02 -32.20
CA SER A 123 -4.07 -3.94 -32.61
C SER A 123 -4.07 -2.74 -31.64
N LYS A 124 -5.08 -2.63 -30.77
CA LYS A 124 -5.26 -1.52 -29.84
C LYS A 124 -4.83 -1.90 -28.43
N MET A 125 -3.92 -1.09 -27.85
CA MET A 125 -3.45 -1.23 -26.47
C MET A 125 -4.60 -1.02 -25.49
N MET A 126 -4.80 -2.00 -24.60
CA MET A 126 -5.80 -1.94 -23.53
C MET A 126 -5.12 -1.60 -22.20
N VAL A 127 -5.72 -0.69 -21.42
CA VAL A 127 -5.24 -0.33 -20.08
C VAL A 127 -6.22 -0.90 -19.06
N TYR A 128 -5.72 -1.75 -18.15
CA TYR A 128 -6.50 -2.34 -17.07
C TYR A 128 -6.10 -1.67 -15.75
N ASN A 129 -7.03 -0.90 -15.18
CA ASN A 129 -6.83 -0.29 -13.87
C ASN A 129 -7.43 -1.19 -12.78
N TYR A 130 -6.71 -1.34 -11.67
CA TYR A 130 -7.21 -2.02 -10.48
C TYR A 130 -7.39 -1.03 -9.35
N SER A 131 -8.60 -0.97 -8.77
CA SER A 131 -8.98 0.07 -7.82
C SER A 131 -10.07 -0.41 -6.87
N SER A 132 -10.07 0.11 -5.64
CA SER A 132 -11.16 -0.10 -4.68
C SER A 132 -12.39 0.77 -4.92
N THR A 133 -12.48 1.47 -6.06
CA THR A 133 -13.57 2.44 -6.35
C THR A 133 -14.96 1.82 -6.27
N GLU A 134 -15.10 0.55 -6.66
CA GLU A 134 -16.40 -0.14 -6.63
C GLU A 134 -16.68 -0.87 -5.30
N HIS A 135 -15.66 -1.00 -4.45
CA HIS A 135 -15.79 -1.56 -3.10
C HIS A 135 -14.72 -0.98 -2.15
N PRO A 136 -14.90 0.26 -1.66
CA PRO A 136 -13.87 0.95 -0.87
C PRO A 136 -13.67 0.33 0.51
N PHE A 137 -12.42 0.26 0.97
CA PHE A 137 -12.09 -0.23 2.31
C PHE A 137 -12.40 0.84 3.35
N LEU A 138 -13.57 0.76 3.97
CA LEU A 138 -13.99 1.71 5.00
C LEU A 138 -13.26 1.47 6.33
N CYS A 139 -12.89 2.55 7.02
CA CYS A 139 -12.21 2.47 8.32
C CYS A 139 -13.04 1.75 9.39
N SER A 140 -14.36 1.98 9.43
CA SER A 140 -15.27 1.35 10.41
C SER A 140 -15.42 -0.16 10.20
N GLU A 141 -15.50 -0.59 8.94
CA GLU A 141 -15.56 -2.00 8.58
C GLU A 141 -14.24 -2.70 8.86
N SER A 142 -13.12 -2.04 8.52
CA SER A 142 -11.77 -2.50 8.82
C SER A 142 -11.55 -2.66 10.34
N GLN A 143 -12.00 -1.68 11.13
CA GLN A 143 -11.93 -1.73 12.60
C GLN A 143 -12.73 -2.91 13.15
N SER A 144 -13.99 -3.05 12.73
CA SER A 144 -14.86 -4.15 13.18
C SER A 144 -14.29 -5.52 12.78
N ALA A 145 -13.84 -5.67 11.54
CA ALA A 145 -13.24 -6.89 11.03
C ALA A 145 -11.98 -7.30 11.81
N LEU A 146 -11.12 -6.33 12.13
CA LEU A 146 -9.89 -6.57 12.86
C LEU A 146 -10.16 -6.93 14.33
N LEU A 147 -11.12 -6.26 14.99
CA LEU A 147 -11.56 -6.62 16.35
C LEU A 147 -12.16 -8.03 16.41
N GLU A 148 -12.95 -8.43 15.40
CA GLU A 148 -13.45 -9.79 15.29
C GLU A 148 -12.35 -10.82 15.06
N ALA A 149 -11.34 -10.49 14.25
CA ALA A 149 -10.18 -11.35 14.06
C ALA A 149 -9.42 -11.57 15.37
N TYR A 150 -9.21 -10.51 16.14
CA TYR A 150 -8.62 -10.60 17.48
C TYR A 150 -9.45 -11.45 18.43
N ALA A 151 -10.78 -11.28 18.44
CA ALA A 151 -11.66 -12.06 19.31
C ALA A 151 -11.65 -13.57 18.98
N LYS A 152 -11.59 -13.91 17.68
CA LYS A 152 -11.54 -15.32 17.24
C LYS A 152 -10.19 -15.97 17.49
N ASN A 153 -9.10 -15.21 17.35
CA ASN A 153 -7.74 -15.69 17.49
C ASN A 153 -6.91 -14.70 18.31
N PRO A 154 -7.06 -14.66 19.65
CA PRO A 154 -6.31 -13.75 20.49
C PRO A 154 -4.80 -14.01 20.36
N MET A 155 -3.99 -12.96 20.49
CA MET A 155 -2.52 -13.13 20.49
C MET A 155 -2.08 -13.70 21.84
N ASP A 156 -1.06 -14.55 21.81
CA ASP A 156 -0.67 -15.38 22.95
C ASP A 156 0.03 -14.54 24.02
N GLN A 157 0.72 -13.47 23.61
CA GLN A 157 1.39 -12.51 24.49
C GLN A 157 0.58 -11.21 24.65
N LEU A 158 -0.72 -11.31 24.95
CA LEU A 158 -1.57 -10.15 25.21
C LEU A 158 -1.19 -9.47 26.53
N PHE A 159 -0.62 -8.26 26.46
CA PHE A 159 -0.44 -7.41 27.64
C PHE A 159 -1.71 -6.60 27.98
N TRP A 160 -2.49 -6.21 26.97
CA TRP A 160 -3.75 -5.48 27.09
C TRP A 160 -4.69 -5.86 25.92
N TYR A 161 -6.00 -5.75 26.13
CA TYR A 161 -7.01 -5.94 25.08
C TYR A 161 -6.77 -4.99 23.89
N PRO A 162 -6.62 -5.49 22.65
CA PRO A 162 -6.36 -4.66 21.49
C PRO A 162 -7.58 -3.80 21.17
N SER A 163 -7.45 -2.47 21.32
CA SER A 163 -8.40 -1.50 20.80
C SER A 163 -7.83 -0.84 19.56
N VAL A 164 -8.52 -0.95 18.43
CA VAL A 164 -8.14 -0.27 17.18
C VAL A 164 -9.02 0.96 17.03
N MET A 165 -8.41 2.13 16.84
CA MET A 165 -9.13 3.38 16.65
C MET A 165 -8.50 4.19 15.52
N PHE A 166 -9.32 4.67 14.60
CA PHE A 166 -8.91 5.61 13.56
C PHE A 166 -9.11 7.05 14.05
N ILE A 167 -8.03 7.69 14.52
CA ILE A 167 -8.09 9.04 15.11
C ILE A 167 -7.61 10.09 14.11
N ARG A 168 -8.50 11.01 13.72
CA ARG A 168 -8.15 12.12 12.80
C ARG A 168 -7.33 13.23 13.46
N ASN A 169 -7.60 13.54 14.73
CA ASN A 169 -6.92 14.62 15.44
C ASN A 169 -5.53 14.17 15.92
N THR A 170 -4.47 14.80 15.40
CA THR A 170 -3.09 14.42 15.66
C THR A 170 -2.66 14.59 17.13
N LYS A 171 -3.24 15.55 17.86
CA LYS A 171 -2.94 15.76 19.29
C LYS A 171 -3.56 14.66 20.14
N VAL A 172 -4.82 14.31 19.85
CA VAL A 172 -5.51 13.20 20.52
C VAL A 172 -4.81 11.88 20.21
N PHE A 173 -4.43 11.67 18.95
CA PHE A 173 -3.64 10.50 18.54
C PHE A 173 -2.33 10.42 19.33
N ALA A 174 -1.56 11.51 19.42
CA ALA A 174 -0.28 11.53 20.14
C ALA A 174 -0.46 11.23 21.64
N ALA A 175 -1.50 11.77 22.28
CA ALA A 175 -1.81 11.48 23.67
C ALA A 175 -2.15 10.00 23.88
N LEU A 176 -3.06 9.45 23.06
CA LEU A 176 -3.45 8.03 23.14
C LEU A 176 -2.28 7.09 22.82
N ASP A 177 -1.44 7.42 21.83
CA ASP A 177 -0.23 6.66 21.52
C ASP A 177 0.74 6.63 22.70
N PHE A 178 0.97 7.79 23.33
CA PHE A 178 1.86 7.89 24.48
C PHE A 178 1.33 7.07 25.66
N PHE A 179 0.07 7.26 26.06
CA PHE A 179 -0.48 6.63 27.26
C PHE A 179 -0.85 5.16 27.07
N LEU A 180 -1.30 4.75 25.89
CA LEU A 180 -1.79 3.38 25.65
C LEU A 180 -0.75 2.46 25.01
N HIS A 181 0.28 3.00 24.35
CA HIS A 181 1.28 2.18 23.66
C HIS A 181 2.70 2.41 24.20
N PHE A 182 3.22 3.64 24.19
CA PHE A 182 4.60 3.91 24.59
C PHE A 182 4.85 3.68 26.08
N LEU A 183 4.07 4.33 26.94
CA LEU A 183 4.25 4.27 28.39
C LEU A 183 4.09 2.84 28.93
N PRO A 184 3.06 2.05 28.54
CA PRO A 184 2.95 0.65 28.93
C PRO A 184 4.13 -0.19 28.43
N ALA A 185 4.57 0.01 27.18
CA ALA A 185 5.73 -0.72 26.65
C ALA A 185 7.02 -0.44 27.45
N LEU A 186 7.25 0.81 27.82
CA LEU A 186 8.39 1.21 28.65
C LEU A 186 8.34 0.58 30.04
N ILE A 187 7.17 0.63 30.69
CA ILE A 187 6.96 0.02 32.02
C ILE A 187 7.22 -1.48 31.97
N THR A 188 6.64 -2.18 30.99
CA THR A 188 6.78 -3.64 30.85
C THR A 188 8.22 -4.06 30.63
N ASP A 189 8.97 -3.36 29.77
CA ASP A 189 10.39 -3.68 29.56
C ASP A 189 11.25 -3.33 30.79
N THR A 190 10.90 -2.27 31.53
CA THR A 190 11.62 -1.88 32.76
C THR A 190 11.41 -2.91 33.87
N VAL A 191 10.16 -3.32 34.10
CA VAL A 191 9.83 -4.38 35.08
C VAL A 191 10.44 -5.70 34.63
N GLY A 192 10.37 -6.03 33.34
CA GLY A 192 11.00 -7.21 32.77
C GLY A 192 12.50 -7.25 33.06
N PHE A 193 13.20 -6.13 32.85
CA PHE A 193 14.63 -6.01 33.16
C PHE A 193 14.94 -6.25 34.63
N ILE A 194 14.18 -5.66 35.55
CA ILE A 194 14.34 -5.86 37.00
C ILE A 194 14.12 -7.33 37.39
N LEU A 195 13.18 -8.01 36.73
CA LEU A 195 12.86 -9.43 36.95
C LEU A 195 13.74 -10.40 36.15
N GLY A 196 14.77 -9.92 35.43
CA GLY A 196 15.64 -10.74 34.60
C GLY A 196 14.97 -11.35 33.35
N LYS A 197 13.81 -10.81 32.95
CA LYS A 197 13.08 -11.19 31.74
C LYS A 197 13.54 -10.36 30.53
N GLU A 198 13.25 -10.88 29.35
CA GLU A 198 13.57 -10.19 28.08
C GLU A 198 12.77 -8.90 27.88
N ARG A 199 13.42 -7.92 27.23
CA ARG A 199 12.83 -6.64 26.83
C ARG A 199 12.40 -6.72 25.37
N ARG A 200 11.09 -6.69 25.11
CA ARG A 200 10.52 -6.91 23.77
C ARG A 200 9.51 -5.84 23.39
N MET A 201 8.88 -5.18 24.36
CA MET A 201 7.72 -4.32 24.10
C MET A 201 8.10 -3.03 23.39
N LEU A 202 9.21 -2.38 23.76
CA LEU A 202 9.68 -1.19 23.03
C LEU A 202 10.09 -1.52 21.59
N SER A 203 10.61 -2.73 21.35
CA SER A 203 10.92 -3.20 19.99
C SER A 203 9.66 -3.35 19.15
N ILE A 204 8.59 -3.92 19.72
CA ILE A 204 7.27 -4.05 19.07
C ILE A 204 6.65 -2.67 18.82
N TYR A 205 6.65 -1.79 19.83
CA TYR A 205 6.19 -0.40 19.69
C TYR A 205 6.90 0.32 18.52
N ASN A 206 8.23 0.20 18.43
CA ASN A 206 8.99 0.80 17.33
C ASN A 206 8.67 0.20 15.94
N LYS A 207 8.24 -1.06 15.87
CA LYS A 207 7.72 -1.63 14.61
C LYS A 207 6.34 -1.05 14.26
N LEU A 208 5.46 -0.92 15.24
CA LEU A 208 4.14 -0.30 15.07
C LEU A 208 4.25 1.16 14.61
N GLN A 209 5.10 1.97 15.26
CA GLN A 209 5.30 3.36 14.86
C GLN A 209 5.80 3.50 13.42
N ARG A 210 6.69 2.60 12.97
CA ARG A 210 7.13 2.57 11.58
C ARG A 210 5.98 2.25 10.62
N ALA A 211 5.10 1.32 10.97
CA ALA A 211 3.93 1.00 10.16
C ALA A 211 2.92 2.16 10.10
N ILE A 212 2.64 2.81 11.24
CA ILE A 212 1.74 3.98 11.30
C ILE A 212 2.33 5.15 10.51
N ALA A 213 3.62 5.46 10.70
CA ALA A 213 4.29 6.51 9.96
C ALA A 213 4.31 6.25 8.44
N ALA A 214 4.25 4.99 8.02
CA ALA A 214 4.15 4.63 6.60
C ALA A 214 2.79 5.00 5.99
N THR A 215 1.71 4.99 6.77
CA THR A 215 0.33 5.08 6.26
C THR A 215 -0.44 6.33 6.68
N LYS A 216 -0.01 7.01 7.76
CA LYS A 216 -0.72 8.11 8.40
C LYS A 216 -1.12 9.26 7.47
N GLU A 217 -0.21 9.70 6.61
CA GLU A 217 -0.44 10.85 5.72
C GLU A 217 -1.23 10.43 4.46
N ILE A 218 -1.23 9.13 4.17
CA ILE A 218 -1.80 8.53 2.97
C ILE A 218 -3.30 8.23 3.13
N GLN A 219 -3.75 7.88 4.34
CA GLN A 219 -5.13 7.46 4.63
C GLN A 219 -6.19 8.58 4.56
N ARG A 220 -5.84 9.81 4.17
CA ARG A 220 -6.71 11.00 4.32
C ARG A 220 -7.59 11.33 3.12
N THR A 221 -7.37 10.68 1.98
CA THR A 221 -8.00 11.12 0.74
C THR A 221 -8.20 9.94 -0.20
N TYR A 222 -9.34 9.92 -0.91
CA TYR A 222 -9.73 8.85 -1.83
C TYR A 222 -10.00 9.42 -3.23
N PHE A 223 -9.82 8.63 -4.29
CA PHE A 223 -10.17 9.01 -5.66
C PHE A 223 -10.81 7.89 -6.46
N SER A 224 -11.63 8.28 -7.43
CA SER A 224 -12.31 7.35 -8.33
C SER A 224 -11.42 7.05 -9.55
N ILE A 225 -11.16 5.77 -9.80
CA ILE A 225 -10.49 5.29 -11.00
C ILE A 225 -11.47 4.48 -11.84
N SER A 226 -11.51 4.72 -13.15
CA SER A 226 -12.32 3.89 -14.05
C SER A 226 -11.71 2.50 -14.21
N THR A 227 -12.52 1.48 -13.90
CA THR A 227 -12.18 0.05 -13.94
C THR A 227 -12.94 -0.70 -15.05
N ASN A 228 -13.51 0.01 -16.04
CA ASN A 228 -14.38 -0.59 -17.05
C ASN A 228 -13.71 -1.74 -17.82
N ASN A 229 -12.51 -1.52 -18.36
CA ASN A 229 -11.77 -2.57 -19.08
C ASN A 229 -11.49 -3.80 -18.21
N THR A 230 -11.27 -3.61 -16.91
CA THR A 230 -11.03 -4.70 -15.93
C THR A 230 -12.29 -5.52 -15.72
N LYS A 231 -13.45 -4.87 -15.60
CA LYS A 231 -14.76 -5.54 -15.52
C LYS A 231 -15.09 -6.30 -16.79
N ASP A 232 -14.88 -5.68 -17.94
CA ASP A 232 -15.12 -6.33 -19.24
C ASP A 232 -14.23 -7.56 -19.40
N LEU A 233 -12.96 -7.49 -18.96
CA LEU A 233 -12.06 -8.63 -18.95
C LEU A 233 -12.56 -9.75 -18.02
N TYR A 234 -13.00 -9.42 -16.80
CA TYR A 234 -13.53 -10.40 -15.86
C TYR A 234 -14.75 -11.14 -16.44
N ASN A 235 -15.68 -10.40 -17.04
CA ASN A 235 -16.91 -10.96 -17.62
C ASN A 235 -16.65 -11.86 -18.85
N LEU A 236 -15.47 -11.77 -19.46
CA LEU A 236 -15.08 -12.62 -20.59
C LEU A 236 -14.45 -13.94 -20.16
N LEU A 237 -14.05 -14.07 -18.89
CA LEU A 237 -13.51 -15.32 -18.35
C LEU A 237 -14.61 -16.36 -18.21
N GLN A 238 -14.25 -17.63 -18.43
CA GLN A 238 -15.12 -18.75 -18.10
C GLN A 238 -15.35 -18.82 -16.59
N GLU A 239 -16.44 -19.46 -16.15
CA GLU A 239 -16.80 -19.54 -14.73
C GLU A 239 -15.67 -20.16 -13.88
N ASP A 240 -15.04 -21.23 -14.37
CA ASP A 240 -13.91 -21.86 -13.67
C ASP A 240 -12.72 -20.92 -13.49
N ASP A 241 -12.42 -20.10 -14.51
CA ASP A 241 -11.34 -19.11 -14.47
C ASP A 241 -11.69 -17.91 -13.58
N GLN A 242 -12.96 -17.50 -13.54
CA GLN A 242 -13.42 -16.45 -12.61
C GLN A 242 -13.23 -16.87 -11.16
N ILE A 243 -13.41 -18.16 -10.85
CA ILE A 243 -13.18 -18.72 -9.51
C ILE A 243 -11.67 -18.80 -9.22
N LEU A 244 -10.88 -19.36 -10.14
CA LEU A 244 -9.45 -19.61 -9.92
C LEU A 244 -8.62 -18.32 -9.90
N PHE A 245 -8.93 -17.39 -10.80
CA PHE A 245 -8.25 -16.11 -10.96
C PHE A 245 -9.19 -14.95 -10.61
N ASN A 246 -9.90 -15.04 -9.48
CA ASN A 246 -10.80 -13.96 -9.09
C ASN A 246 -10.03 -12.65 -8.85
N PHE A 247 -10.39 -11.61 -9.60
CA PHE A 247 -9.97 -10.22 -9.37
C PHE A 247 -11.15 -9.25 -9.33
N ASN A 248 -12.38 -9.71 -9.15
CA ASN A 248 -13.51 -8.83 -8.90
C ASN A 248 -13.41 -8.25 -7.47
N ILE A 249 -13.17 -6.94 -7.37
CA ILE A 249 -12.96 -6.25 -6.09
C ILE A 249 -14.19 -6.32 -5.17
N ARG A 250 -15.40 -6.48 -5.74
CA ARG A 250 -16.64 -6.60 -4.96
C ARG A 250 -16.75 -7.89 -4.18
N ASP A 251 -16.02 -8.93 -4.60
CA ASP A 251 -16.04 -10.24 -3.96
C ASP A 251 -15.04 -10.29 -2.79
N VAL A 252 -14.26 -9.23 -2.57
CA VAL A 252 -13.32 -9.15 -1.46
C VAL A 252 -14.08 -9.12 -0.14
N ASN A 253 -13.97 -10.22 0.59
CA ASN A 253 -14.47 -10.28 1.94
C ASN A 253 -13.48 -9.57 2.88
N ILE A 254 -13.79 -8.31 3.22
CA ILE A 254 -12.95 -7.49 4.11
C ILE A 254 -12.69 -8.18 5.46
N ARG A 255 -13.66 -8.94 6.00
CA ARG A 255 -13.50 -9.66 7.27
C ARG A 255 -12.48 -10.78 7.14
N LYS A 256 -12.55 -11.57 6.08
CA LYS A 256 -11.56 -12.62 5.81
C LYS A 256 -10.17 -12.01 5.56
N TYR A 257 -10.10 -10.92 4.79
CA TYR A 257 -8.84 -10.22 4.53
C TYR A 257 -8.15 -9.78 5.83
N PHE A 258 -8.87 -9.12 6.74
CA PHE A 258 -8.29 -8.70 8.03
C PHE A 258 -8.02 -9.87 8.98
N GLN A 259 -8.77 -10.98 8.88
CA GLN A 259 -8.43 -12.21 9.60
C GLN A 259 -7.10 -12.78 9.11
N ASP A 260 -6.92 -12.94 7.79
CA ASP A 260 -5.69 -13.45 7.20
C ASP A 260 -4.51 -12.51 7.49
N LEU A 261 -4.73 -11.19 7.45
CA LEU A 261 -3.74 -10.19 7.89
C LEU A 261 -3.35 -10.38 9.36
N HIS A 262 -4.33 -10.56 10.26
CA HIS A 262 -4.10 -10.79 11.68
C HIS A 262 -3.31 -12.08 11.93
N TYR A 263 -3.68 -13.17 11.24
CA TYR A 263 -2.92 -14.42 11.22
C TYR A 263 -1.47 -14.18 10.77
N GLY A 264 -1.29 -13.41 9.70
CA GLY A 264 0.03 -13.06 9.19
C GLY A 264 0.89 -12.29 10.20
N ILE A 265 0.31 -11.31 10.89
CA ILE A 265 0.98 -10.56 11.96
C ILE A 265 1.37 -11.50 13.10
N LYS A 266 0.44 -12.32 13.58
CA LYS A 266 0.67 -13.25 14.70
C LYS A 266 1.84 -14.20 14.42
N PHE A 267 1.84 -14.86 13.27
CA PHE A 267 2.81 -15.93 12.99
C PHE A 267 4.11 -15.43 12.37
N TYR A 268 4.08 -14.44 11.47
CA TYR A 268 5.28 -14.00 10.76
C TYR A 268 5.94 -12.76 11.38
N VAL A 269 5.17 -11.84 11.95
CA VAL A 269 5.70 -10.60 12.55
C VAL A 269 6.04 -10.79 14.01
N LEU A 270 5.14 -11.41 14.78
CA LEU A 270 5.30 -11.67 16.21
C LEU A 270 5.98 -13.01 16.52
N LYS A 271 6.02 -13.93 15.55
CA LYS A 271 6.65 -15.26 15.67
C LYS A 271 6.04 -16.12 16.80
N GLU A 272 4.72 -16.03 17.00
CA GLU A 272 4.00 -16.88 17.96
C GLU A 272 3.87 -18.33 17.44
N LYS A 273 3.71 -19.33 18.32
CA LYS A 273 3.63 -20.75 17.96
C LYS A 273 2.17 -21.20 17.88
N HIS A 274 1.88 -22.18 17.02
CA HIS A 274 0.50 -22.67 16.80
C HIS A 274 -0.16 -23.29 18.04
N GLU A 275 0.63 -23.75 19.03
CA GLU A 275 0.17 -24.53 20.18
C GLU A 275 -0.40 -23.67 21.34
N ASP A 276 -0.27 -22.34 21.29
CA ASP A 276 -0.59 -21.44 22.40
C ASP A 276 -2.06 -20.96 22.47
N LEU A 277 -2.94 -21.43 21.55
CA LEU A 277 -4.34 -21.01 21.45
C LEU A 277 -5.18 -21.20 22.73
N LYS A 278 -4.86 -22.21 23.57
CA LYS A 278 -5.57 -22.44 24.83
C LYS A 278 -5.20 -21.43 25.92
N ASN A 279 -3.93 -20.98 25.96
CA ASN A 279 -3.48 -19.98 26.92
C ASN A 279 -3.96 -18.57 26.53
N ALA A 280 -4.03 -18.26 25.23
CA ALA A 280 -4.48 -16.97 24.73
C ALA A 280 -5.95 -16.67 25.03
N ARG A 281 -6.84 -17.68 24.99
CA ARG A 281 -8.26 -17.52 25.33
C ARG A 281 -8.48 -17.14 26.81
N GLY A 282 -7.71 -17.73 27.73
CA GLY A 282 -7.81 -17.42 29.16
C GLY A 282 -7.41 -15.99 29.55
N ASN A 283 -6.59 -15.33 28.74
CA ASN A 283 -6.21 -13.91 28.94
C ASN A 283 -7.18 -12.93 28.28
N PHE A 284 -8.00 -13.38 27.32
CA PHE A 284 -8.99 -12.54 26.62
C PHE A 284 -10.32 -12.44 27.39
N GLU A 285 -10.62 -13.42 28.24
CA GLU A 285 -11.84 -13.48 29.08
C GLU A 285 -11.67 -12.81 30.47
N ARG A 286 -10.50 -12.22 30.75
CA ARG A 286 -10.21 -11.45 31.97
C ARG A 286 -10.30 -9.95 31.72
#